data_AF-A0AB39UI06-F1
#
_entry.id   AF-A0AB39UI06-F1
#
_cell.length_a   1.000
_cell.length_b   1.000
_cell.length_c   1.000
_cell.angle_alpha   90.00
_cell.angle_beta   90.00
_cell.angle_gamma   90.00
#
_symmetry.space_group_name_H-M   'P 1'
#
loop_
_entity.id
_entity.type
_entity.pdbx_description
1 polymer ?
#
loop_
_entity_poly.entity_id
_entity_poly.type
_entity_poly.pdbx_seq_one_letter_code
_entity_poly.pdbx_strand_id
1 'polypeptide(L)'
;MAAYDVCAICGKPVDKTLRTPNPWSAEVDEIIPVSRGGSPTDWHNVQLTHRCCNQMKSNKSQQWAQNAIKGNGIRPTSIPFRTSEW
;
A
#
# COMPACT_ATOMS: atom_id res chain seq x y z
N MET A 1 14.56 -13.05 -10.35
CA MET A 1 13.12 -12.92 -10.68
C MET A 1 12.49 -11.99 -9.65
N ALA A 2 12.34 -10.70 -9.94
CA ALA A 2 11.67 -9.76 -9.03
C ALA A 2 10.16 -9.80 -9.34
N ALA A 3 9.46 -10.81 -8.83
CA ALA A 3 8.13 -11.20 -9.30
C ALA A 3 6.95 -10.37 -8.76
N TYR A 4 7.17 -9.10 -8.41
CA TYR A 4 6.14 -8.27 -7.80
C TYR A 4 6.05 -6.93 -8.53
N ASP A 5 5.29 -6.91 -9.62
CA ASP A 5 4.82 -5.70 -10.31
C ASP A 5 3.35 -5.40 -10.01
N VAL A 6 2.74 -6.19 -9.11
CA VAL A 6 1.32 -6.08 -8.73
C VAL A 6 1.18 -5.66 -7.28
N CYS A 7 0.16 -4.84 -7.01
CA CYS A 7 -0.19 -4.42 -5.67
C CYS A 7 -0.82 -5.58 -4.90
N ALA A 8 -0.29 -5.92 -3.74
CA ALA A 8 -0.75 -7.05 -2.94
C ALA A 8 -2.13 -6.86 -2.28
N ILE A 9 -2.64 -5.62 -2.23
CA ILE A 9 -3.97 -5.31 -1.67
C ILE A 9 -5.05 -5.35 -2.76
N CYS A 10 -4.80 -4.72 -3.91
CA CYS A 10 -5.81 -4.55 -4.96
C CYS A 10 -5.61 -5.45 -6.19
N GLY A 11 -4.47 -6.11 -6.31
CA GLY A 11 -4.11 -7.00 -7.42
C GLY A 11 -3.82 -6.29 -8.75
N LYS A 12 -3.84 -4.95 -8.80
CA LYS A 12 -3.55 -4.18 -10.03
C LYS A 12 -2.05 -3.96 -10.21
N PRO A 13 -1.55 -3.83 -11.45
CA PRO A 13 -0.15 -3.49 -11.70
C PRO A 13 0.20 -2.14 -11.07
N VAL A 14 1.44 -2.04 -10.60
CA VAL A 14 2.01 -0.84 -9.98
C VAL A 14 2.96 -0.19 -10.97
N ASP A 15 2.65 1.05 -11.33
CA ASP A 15 3.54 1.85 -12.15
C ASP A 15 4.66 2.45 -11.28
N LYS A 16 5.86 1.87 -11.40
CA LYS A 16 7.06 2.28 -10.66
C LYS A 16 7.67 3.58 -11.20
N THR A 17 7.20 4.10 -12.33
CA THR A 17 7.63 5.41 -12.87
C THR A 17 6.97 6.58 -12.14
N LEU A 18 5.83 6.33 -11.49
CA LEU A 18 5.12 7.32 -10.69
C LEU A 18 5.88 7.61 -9.39
N ARG A 19 6.22 8.89 -9.20
CA ARG A 19 6.86 9.35 -7.96
C ARG A 19 5.83 9.65 -6.88
N THR A 20 6.26 9.45 -5.64
CA THR A 20 5.54 10.00 -4.48
C THR A 20 5.42 11.53 -4.62
N PRO A 21 4.28 12.15 -4.28
CA PRO A 21 3.17 11.59 -3.49
C PRO A 21 1.96 11.09 -4.32
N ASN A 22 2.18 10.66 -5.58
CA ASN A 22 1.08 10.14 -6.41
C ASN A 22 0.36 8.96 -5.71
N PRO A 23 -0.98 8.95 -5.64
CA PRO A 23 -1.76 7.85 -5.05
C PRO A 23 -1.44 6.47 -5.63
N TRP A 24 -1.05 6.39 -6.90
CA TRP A 24 -0.71 5.16 -7.61
C TRP A 24 0.80 4.87 -7.63
N SER A 25 1.62 5.68 -6.94
CA SER A 25 3.04 5.37 -6.78
C SER A 25 3.24 4.10 -5.95
N ALA A 26 4.35 3.42 -6.23
CA ALA A 26 4.81 2.26 -5.48
C ALA A 26 5.16 2.64 -4.04
N GLU A 27 4.70 1.83 -3.08
CA GLU A 27 5.04 1.94 -1.67
C GLU A 27 5.23 0.55 -1.06
N VAL A 28 6.19 0.44 -0.15
CA VAL A 28 6.46 -0.81 0.59
C VAL A 28 5.56 -0.84 1.82
N ASP A 29 4.70 -1.85 1.90
CA ASP A 29 3.78 -2.06 3.01
C ASP A 29 4.16 -3.31 3.82
N GLU A 30 3.97 -3.23 5.13
CA GLU A 30 4.21 -4.33 6.07
C GLU A 30 2.94 -5.17 6.21
N ILE A 31 3.04 -6.48 5.92
CA ILE A 31 1.95 -7.44 6.09
C ILE A 31 1.54 -7.52 7.56
N ILE A 32 2.53 -7.65 8.45
CA ILE A 32 2.39 -7.59 9.90
C ILE A 32 3.07 -6.29 10.38
N PRO A 33 2.33 -5.35 10.97
CA PRO A 33 2.91 -4.12 11.50
C PRO A 33 3.98 -4.42 12.57
N VAL A 34 5.04 -3.60 12.63
CA VAL A 34 6.06 -3.69 13.70
C VAL A 34 5.46 -3.67 15.11
N SER A 35 4.38 -2.90 15.31
CA SER A 35 3.67 -2.82 16.59
C SER A 35 3.02 -4.15 17.04
N ARG A 36 2.94 -5.14 16.15
CA ARG A 36 2.44 -6.50 16.41
C ARG A 36 3.53 -7.56 16.31
N GLY A 37 4.81 -7.17 16.31
CA GLY A 37 5.95 -8.07 16.24
C GLY A 37 6.41 -8.43 14.82
N GLY A 38 5.97 -7.69 13.81
CA GLY A 38 6.49 -7.83 12.44
C GLY A 38 7.91 -7.26 12.31
N SER A 39 8.72 -7.86 11.44
CA SER A 39 10.03 -7.31 11.08
C SER A 39 9.93 -6.43 9.83
N PRO A 40 10.36 -5.16 9.87
CA PRO A 40 10.32 -4.26 8.70
C PRO A 40 11.32 -4.66 7.61
N THR A 41 12.27 -5.54 7.93
CA THR A 41 13.36 -5.98 7.05
C THR A 41 13.18 -7.39 6.52
N ASP A 42 12.16 -8.13 6.96
CA ASP A 42 11.86 -9.45 6.44
C ASP A 42 11.15 -9.33 5.09
N TRP A 43 11.78 -9.86 4.04
CA TRP A 43 11.25 -9.91 2.68
C TRP A 43 9.89 -10.61 2.59
N HIS A 44 9.56 -11.51 3.53
CA HIS A 44 8.27 -12.18 3.59
C HIS A 44 7.20 -11.35 4.31
N ASN A 45 7.61 -10.31 5.05
CA ASN A 45 6.72 -9.40 5.76
C ASN A 45 6.49 -8.08 5.01
N VAL A 46 7.24 -7.82 3.92
CA VAL A 46 7.06 -6.63 3.09
C VAL A 46 6.44 -6.99 1.75
N GLN A 47 5.61 -6.09 1.22
CA GLN A 47 4.93 -6.28 -0.04
C GLN A 47 4.81 -4.97 -0.82
N LEU A 48 4.76 -5.08 -2.14
CA LEU A 48 4.51 -3.95 -3.00
C LEU A 48 3.02 -3.57 -2.95
N THR A 49 2.73 -2.30 -2.67
CA THR A 49 1.38 -1.76 -2.71
C THR A 49 1.37 -0.40 -3.40
N HIS A 50 0.19 0.07 -3.83
CA HIS A 50 0.04 1.48 -4.17
C HIS A 50 -0.02 2.30 -2.88
N ARG A 51 0.51 3.52 -2.91
CA ARG A 51 0.39 4.50 -1.81
C ARG A 51 -1.04 4.69 -1.32
N CYS A 52 -2.04 4.73 -2.21
CA CYS A 52 -3.44 4.84 -1.83
C CYS A 52 -3.97 3.60 -1.09
N CYS A 53 -3.51 2.41 -1.49
CA CYS A 53 -3.87 1.15 -0.84
C CYS A 53 -3.24 1.06 0.55
N ASN A 54 -1.96 1.45 0.66
CA ASN A 54 -1.26 1.47 1.92
C ASN A 54 -1.92 2.44 2.92
N GLN A 55 -2.21 3.67 2.48
CA GLN A 55 -2.89 4.66 3.33
C GLN A 55 -4.30 4.22 3.74
N MET A 56 -5.05 3.57 2.85
CA MET A 56 -6.36 3.00 3.18
C MET A 56 -6.24 1.86 4.21
N LYS A 57 -5.24 0.99 4.06
CA LYS A 57 -4.95 -0.09 5.02
C LYS A 57 -4.58 0.47 6.38
N SER A 58 -3.68 1.46 6.45
CA SER A 58 -3.22 2.07 7.70
C SER A 58 -2.82 1.00 8.74
N ASN A 59 -3.31 1.07 9.97
CA ASN A 59 -3.05 0.10 11.05
C ASN A 59 -3.94 -1.17 11.01
N LYS A 60 -4.71 -1.37 9.93
CA LYS A 60 -5.66 -2.46 9.80
C LYS A 60 -4.97 -3.71 9.24
N SER A 61 -5.62 -4.86 9.39
CA SER A 61 -5.09 -6.11 8.86
C SER A 61 -5.13 -6.13 7.34
N GLN A 62 -4.18 -6.85 6.75
CA GLN A 62 -4.14 -7.14 5.31
C GLN A 62 -5.47 -7.67 4.78
N GLN A 63 -6.08 -8.60 5.51
CA GLN A 63 -7.35 -9.21 5.12
C GLN A 63 -8.50 -8.18 5.10
N TRP A 64 -8.50 -7.22 6.04
CA TRP A 64 -9.45 -6.12 6.00
C TRP A 64 -9.27 -5.27 4.72
N ALA A 65 -8.03 -4.95 4.37
CA ALA A 65 -7.74 -4.09 3.22
C ALA A 65 -8.14 -4.74 1.89
N GLN A 66 -7.86 -6.03 1.72
CA GLN A 66 -8.28 -6.80 0.55
C GLN A 66 -9.81 -6.88 0.42
N ASN A 67 -10.51 -7.09 1.54
CA ASN A 67 -11.98 -7.13 1.55
C ASN A 67 -12.59 -5.76 1.24
N ALA A 68 -12.02 -4.68 1.75
CA ALA A 68 -12.48 -3.31 1.49
C ALA A 68 -12.43 -2.97 -0.01
N ILE A 69 -11.36 -3.38 -0.70
CA ILE A 69 -11.21 -3.12 -2.14
C ILE A 69 -12.10 -4.02 -3.00
N LYS A 70 -12.26 -5.31 -2.64
CA LYS A 70 -13.14 -6.23 -3.37
C LYS A 70 -14.58 -5.72 -3.42
N GLY A 71 -15.06 -5.07 -2.36
CA GLY A 71 -16.43 -4.56 -2.28
C GLY A 71 -16.67 -3.20 -2.95
N ASN A 72 -15.68 -2.32 -2.99
CA ASN A 72 -15.90 -0.90 -3.34
C ASN A 72 -14.98 -0.37 -4.47
N GLY A 73 -13.97 -1.13 -4.88
CA GLY A 73 -12.89 -0.66 -5.76
C GLY A 73 -12.02 0.43 -5.10
N ILE A 74 -10.86 0.73 -5.70
CA ILE A 74 -10.07 1.91 -5.30
C ILE A 74 -10.65 3.12 -5.98
N ARG A 75 -11.16 4.06 -5.19
CA ARG A 75 -11.40 5.44 -5.62
C ARG A 75 -10.28 6.26 -5.01
N PRO A 76 -9.29 6.73 -5.81
CA PRO A 76 -8.30 7.68 -5.32
C PRO A 76 -9.00 9.03 -5.13
N THR A 77 -9.88 9.10 -4.13
CA THR A 77 -10.60 10.32 -3.80
C THR A 77 -9.61 11.17 -3.02
N SER A 78 -8.97 12.08 -3.73
CA SER A 78 -8.53 13.37 -3.21
C SER A 78 -7.96 13.34 -1.80
N ILE A 79 -6.88 12.60 -1.56
CA ILE A 79 -6.04 12.91 -0.40
C ILE A 79 -5.39 14.23 -0.79
N PRO A 80 -5.74 15.38 -0.18
CA PRO A 80 -5.07 16.63 -0.50
C PRO A 80 -3.57 16.38 -0.28
N PHE A 81 -2.74 16.91 -1.17
CA PHE A 81 -1.31 17.00 -0.98
C PHE A 81 -1.06 17.83 0.28
N ARG A 82 -1.20 17.24 1.47
CA ARG A 82 -0.82 17.90 2.71
C ARG A 82 0.68 17.77 2.79
N THR A 83 1.38 18.61 2.01
CA THR A 83 2.74 19.01 2.34
C THR A 83 2.64 19.62 3.73
N SER A 84 3.20 18.93 4.73
CA SER A 84 3.39 19.52 6.04
C SER A 84 4.32 20.73 5.87
N GLU A 85 3.76 21.94 5.95
CA GLU A 85 4.54 23.10 6.36
C GLU A 85 4.81 22.89 7.85
N TRP A 86 6.09 22.66 8.16
CA TRP A 86 6.74 22.50 9.48
C TRP A 86 5.89 22.62 10.74
#